data_AF-A0A6P2CZ31-F1
#
_entry.id   AF-A0A6P2CZ31-F1
#
_cell.length_a   1.000
_cell.length_b   1.000
_cell.length_c   1.000
_cell.angle_alpha   90.00
_cell.angle_beta   90.00
_cell.angle_gamma   90.00
#
_symmetry.space_group_name_H-M   'P 1'
#
loop_
_entity.id
_entity.type
_entity.pdbx_description
1 polymer ?
#
loop_
_entity_poly.entity_id
_entity_poly.type
_entity_poly.pdbx_seq_one_letter_code
_entity_poly.pdbx_strand_id
1 'polypeptide(L)'
;MMQNSLLFAVACLAFASPVPKMNGAVDYFPTVVGDKWIYVLIEDGMQSKNEIEEEVTSVDVSNGVKTIKISRLHTNDGKMYYNRERDVSANGVFQSKDDDGKLFDHSCIYLNLPHKEGGKWTNDKFGETLTAYGPENVKVPAGEFVAIRVEHRKQGDAKTEPTCTYWYAPKVGIVKISLGKSEIVMKSFTPGKK
;
A
#
# COMPACT_ATOMS: atom_id res chain seq x y z
N MET A 1 12.18 41.66 -45.05
CA MET A 1 12.32 41.61 -43.58
C MET A 1 11.96 40.21 -43.13
N MET A 2 12.94 39.38 -42.80
CA MET A 2 12.72 38.04 -42.23
C MET A 2 12.95 38.13 -40.72
N GLN A 3 11.93 37.79 -39.94
CA GLN A 3 11.94 37.88 -38.48
C GLN A 3 12.24 36.48 -37.93
N ASN A 4 13.46 36.29 -37.40
CA ASN A 4 13.87 35.07 -36.70
C ASN A 4 13.18 35.00 -35.34
N SER A 5 12.26 34.05 -35.15
CA SER A 5 11.71 33.71 -33.84
C SER A 5 12.70 32.82 -33.08
N LEU A 6 13.25 33.37 -32.00
CA LEU A 6 14.16 32.68 -31.08
C LEU A 6 13.32 31.85 -30.08
N LEU A 7 13.43 30.52 -30.15
CA LEU A 7 12.77 29.59 -29.23
C LEU A 7 13.61 29.47 -27.95
N PHE A 8 13.10 29.98 -26.82
CA PHE A 8 13.71 29.77 -25.49
C PHE A 8 13.20 28.44 -24.91
N ALA A 9 14.08 27.43 -24.84
CA ALA A 9 13.83 26.20 -24.09
C ALA A 9 14.19 26.44 -22.62
N VAL A 10 13.19 26.50 -21.74
CA VAL A 10 13.40 26.52 -20.28
C VAL A 10 13.58 25.08 -19.81
N ALA A 11 14.81 24.71 -19.44
CA ALA A 11 15.11 23.44 -18.83
C ALA A 11 14.69 23.45 -17.35
N CYS A 12 13.60 22.77 -17.02
CA CYS A 12 13.23 22.51 -15.63
C CYS A 12 14.17 21.46 -15.03
N LEU A 13 15.15 21.90 -14.25
CA LEU A 13 15.91 21.03 -13.35
C LEU A 13 14.99 20.60 -12.20
N ALA A 14 14.39 19.41 -12.31
CA ALA A 14 13.67 18.81 -11.20
C ALA A 14 14.69 18.41 -10.11
N PHE A 15 14.84 19.24 -9.09
CA PHE A 15 15.52 18.86 -7.87
C PHE A 15 14.67 17.79 -7.18
N ALA A 16 15.14 16.54 -7.20
CA ALA A 16 14.59 15.50 -6.36
C ALA A 16 14.82 15.91 -4.90
N SER A 17 13.77 16.36 -4.23
CA SER A 17 13.82 16.72 -2.82
C SER A 17 14.33 15.51 -2.00
N PRO A 18 15.25 15.71 -1.04
CA PRO A 18 15.73 14.63 -0.20
C PRO A 18 14.55 13.92 0.48
N VAL A 19 14.46 12.59 0.35
CA VAL A 19 13.41 11.81 0.99
C VAL A 19 13.57 11.92 2.51
N PRO A 20 12.55 12.35 3.27
CA PRO A 20 12.64 12.48 4.72
C PRO A 20 12.96 11.14 5.39
N LYS A 21 13.90 11.15 6.35
CA LYS A 21 14.13 10.01 7.24
C LYS A 21 12.93 9.88 8.19
N MET A 22 12.28 8.72 8.20
CA MET A 22 11.18 8.43 9.13
C MET A 22 11.75 8.00 10.49
N ASN A 23 11.60 8.84 11.53
CA ASN A 23 12.02 8.55 12.89
C ASN A 23 10.79 8.26 13.78
N GLY A 24 10.76 7.11 14.45
CA GLY A 24 9.71 6.70 15.40
C GLY A 24 8.93 5.45 14.99
N ALA A 25 8.23 4.81 15.93
CA ALA A 25 7.30 3.73 15.63
C ALA A 25 6.08 4.34 14.92
N VAL A 26 6.03 4.16 13.61
CA VAL A 26 4.97 4.67 12.74
C VAL A 26 4.15 3.49 12.26
N ASP A 27 2.85 3.53 12.50
CA ASP A 27 1.93 2.56 11.92
C ASP A 27 1.89 2.78 10.40
N TYR A 28 2.14 1.75 9.61
CA TYR A 28 2.00 1.77 8.14
C TYR A 28 0.64 1.22 7.72
N PHE A 29 -0.39 1.59 8.47
CA PHE A 29 -1.78 1.19 8.23
C PHE A 29 -2.75 2.23 8.83
N PRO A 30 -3.97 2.39 8.28
CA PRO A 30 -5.02 3.18 8.91
C PRO A 30 -5.42 2.58 10.26
N THR A 31 -5.50 3.41 11.31
CA THR A 31 -5.77 2.91 12.68
C THR A 31 -6.78 3.76 13.45
N VAL A 32 -7.51 4.66 12.76
CA VAL A 32 -8.58 5.45 13.35
C VAL A 32 -9.91 4.94 12.80
N VAL A 33 -10.88 4.69 13.67
CA VAL A 33 -12.24 4.33 13.24
C VAL A 33 -12.80 5.42 12.33
N GLY A 34 -13.36 5.01 11.19
CA GLY A 34 -13.84 5.91 10.14
C GLY A 34 -12.76 6.37 9.15
N ASP A 35 -11.48 5.98 9.32
CA ASP A 35 -10.50 6.09 8.23
C ASP A 35 -11.05 5.32 7.02
N LYS A 36 -11.15 6.00 5.88
CA LYS A 36 -11.76 5.48 4.66
C LYS A 36 -10.86 5.71 3.47
N TRP A 37 -10.76 4.73 2.59
CA TRP A 37 -10.01 4.87 1.35
C TRP A 37 -10.68 4.15 0.19
N ILE A 38 -10.38 4.65 -1.01
CA ILE A 38 -10.92 4.13 -2.25
C ILE A 38 -9.76 3.74 -3.15
N TYR A 39 -9.79 2.51 -3.66
CA TYR A 39 -8.90 2.06 -4.72
C TYR A 39 -9.61 1.96 -6.06
N VAL A 40 -8.83 2.12 -7.12
CA VAL A 40 -9.24 1.86 -8.50
C VAL A 40 -8.20 1.00 -9.20
N LEU A 41 -8.66 0.13 -10.09
CA LEU A 41 -7.81 -0.62 -11.00
C LEU A 41 -7.43 0.26 -12.20
N ILE A 42 -6.16 0.24 -12.59
CA ILE A 42 -5.64 0.79 -13.84
C ILE A 42 -5.12 -0.39 -14.65
N GLU A 43 -5.58 -0.54 -15.88
CA GLU A 43 -5.15 -1.58 -16.81
C GLU A 43 -4.88 -0.94 -18.16
N ASP A 44 -3.70 -1.20 -18.74
CA ASP A 44 -3.23 -0.56 -19.98
C ASP A 44 -3.36 0.98 -19.97
N GLY A 45 -3.12 1.58 -18.79
CA GLY A 45 -3.21 3.03 -18.57
C GLY A 45 -4.64 3.57 -18.44
N MET A 46 -5.66 2.72 -18.54
CA MET A 46 -7.06 3.09 -18.40
C MET A 46 -7.57 2.77 -16.99
N GLN A 47 -8.14 3.77 -16.34
CA GLN A 47 -8.76 3.60 -15.03
C GLN A 47 -10.13 2.91 -15.17
N SER A 48 -10.34 1.85 -14.41
CA SER A 48 -11.63 1.20 -14.26
C SER A 48 -12.64 2.11 -13.59
N LYS A 49 -13.92 1.93 -13.94
CA LYS A 49 -15.04 2.56 -13.24
C LYS A 49 -15.35 1.87 -11.91
N ASN A 50 -14.83 0.67 -11.68
CA ASN A 50 -15.05 -0.08 -10.46
C ASN A 50 -14.14 0.45 -9.36
N GLU A 51 -14.71 0.66 -8.19
CA GLU A 51 -13.99 1.13 -7.02
C GLU A 51 -14.13 0.13 -5.89
N ILE A 52 -13.06 0.04 -5.09
CA ILE A 52 -13.04 -0.72 -3.86
C ILE A 52 -12.94 0.30 -2.74
N GLU A 53 -14.03 0.45 -1.98
CA GLU A 53 -14.05 1.25 -0.77
C GLU A 53 -13.72 0.36 0.42
N GLU A 54 -12.82 0.82 1.28
CA GLU A 54 -12.49 0.19 2.55
C GLU A 54 -12.58 1.22 3.69
N GLU A 55 -13.04 0.79 4.86
CA GLU A 55 -13.20 1.65 6.04
C GLU A 55 -12.82 0.90 7.31
N VAL A 56 -12.09 1.56 8.21
CA VAL A 56 -11.84 1.05 9.57
C VAL A 56 -13.12 1.14 10.38
N THR A 57 -13.67 -0.02 10.76
CA THR A 57 -14.91 -0.11 11.54
C THR A 57 -14.68 -0.37 13.02
N SER A 58 -13.54 -0.98 13.38
CA SER A 58 -13.18 -1.25 14.77
C SER A 58 -11.66 -1.27 14.93
N VAL A 59 -11.20 -0.87 16.11
CA VAL A 59 -9.81 -0.96 16.53
C VAL A 59 -9.78 -1.50 17.95
N ASP A 60 -9.31 -2.73 18.08
CA ASP A 60 -9.15 -3.41 19.36
C ASP A 60 -7.65 -3.39 19.73
N VAL A 61 -7.31 -2.92 20.93
CA VAL A 61 -5.90 -2.80 21.36
C VAL A 61 -5.63 -3.77 22.50
N SER A 62 -4.63 -4.64 22.32
CA SER A 62 -4.19 -5.58 23.35
C SER A 62 -2.70 -5.85 23.22
N ASN A 63 -1.96 -5.82 24.34
CA ASN A 63 -0.53 -6.15 24.40
C ASN A 63 0.34 -5.41 23.35
N GLY A 64 0.01 -4.15 23.03
CA GLY A 64 0.75 -3.35 22.04
C GLY A 64 0.46 -3.71 20.57
N VAL A 65 -0.53 -4.57 20.32
CA VAL A 65 -1.06 -4.90 19.00
C VAL A 65 -2.42 -4.23 18.83
N LYS A 66 -2.63 -3.60 17.68
CA LYS A 66 -3.94 -3.10 17.25
C LYS A 66 -4.53 -4.07 16.24
N THR A 67 -5.65 -4.71 16.57
CA THR A 67 -6.44 -5.49 15.62
C THR A 67 -7.49 -4.57 14.99
N ILE A 68 -7.32 -4.34 13.69
CA ILE A 68 -8.11 -3.42 12.87
C ILE A 68 -9.12 -4.23 12.08
N LYS A 69 -10.41 -3.95 12.25
CA LYS A 69 -11.48 -4.51 11.42
C LYS A 69 -11.81 -3.53 10.31
N ILE A 70 -11.89 -4.03 9.09
CA ILE A 70 -12.06 -3.23 7.87
C ILE A 70 -13.28 -3.74 7.12
N SER A 71 -14.27 -2.89 6.86
CA SER A 71 -15.35 -3.24 5.92
C SER A 71 -14.89 -2.96 4.50
N ARG A 72 -15.30 -3.80 3.53
CA ARG A 72 -14.97 -3.63 2.11
C ARG A 72 -16.22 -3.62 1.26
N LEU A 73 -16.38 -2.59 0.42
CA LEU A 73 -17.51 -2.44 -0.49
C LEU A 73 -16.99 -2.33 -1.93
N HIS A 74 -17.53 -3.15 -2.83
CA HIS A 74 -17.28 -2.95 -4.27
C HIS A 74 -18.43 -2.12 -4.85
N THR A 75 -18.10 -1.00 -5.48
CA THR A 75 -19.12 -0.02 -5.92
C THR A 75 -19.93 -0.48 -7.13
N ASN A 76 -19.46 -1.50 -7.85
CA ASN A 76 -20.06 -1.99 -9.08
C ASN A 76 -21.28 -2.90 -8.85
N ASP A 77 -21.27 -3.72 -7.81
CA ASP A 77 -22.39 -4.59 -7.44
C ASP A 77 -23.05 -4.19 -6.11
N GLY A 78 -22.50 -3.17 -5.45
CA GLY A 78 -22.97 -2.70 -4.14
C GLY A 78 -22.86 -3.76 -3.05
N LYS A 79 -22.13 -4.86 -3.29
CA LYS A 79 -22.00 -5.93 -2.33
C LYS A 79 -20.94 -5.56 -1.30
N MET A 80 -21.36 -5.67 -0.05
CA MET A 80 -20.46 -5.69 1.09
C MET A 80 -19.72 -7.02 1.11
N TYR A 81 -18.41 -6.95 1.00
CA TYR A 81 -17.52 -8.08 1.19
C TYR A 81 -17.04 -8.11 2.65
N TYR A 82 -16.72 -9.32 3.12
CA TYR A 82 -16.35 -9.65 4.50
C TYR A 82 -15.41 -8.63 5.17
N ASN A 83 -15.57 -8.51 6.49
CA ASN A 83 -14.70 -7.70 7.32
C ASN A 83 -13.30 -8.32 7.35
N ARG A 84 -12.32 -7.62 6.76
CA ARG A 84 -10.91 -8.01 6.85
C ARG A 84 -10.37 -7.62 8.21
N GLU A 85 -9.49 -8.45 8.76
CA GLU A 85 -8.75 -8.13 9.98
C GLU A 85 -7.26 -7.96 9.67
N ARG A 86 -6.66 -6.94 10.29
CA ARG A 86 -5.23 -6.65 10.22
C ARG A 86 -4.70 -6.42 11.63
N ASP A 87 -3.58 -7.04 11.94
CA ASP A 87 -2.86 -6.76 13.17
C ASP A 87 -1.71 -5.80 12.86
N VAL A 88 -1.66 -4.69 13.59
CA VAL A 88 -0.67 -3.62 13.42
C VAL A 88 0.09 -3.46 14.73
N SER A 89 1.43 -3.50 14.65
CA SER A 89 2.30 -3.32 15.82
C SER A 89 3.64 -2.71 15.40
N ALA A 90 4.52 -2.50 16.38
CA ALA A 90 5.90 -2.07 16.13
C ALA A 90 6.69 -3.06 15.23
N ASN A 91 6.24 -4.32 15.13
CA ASN A 91 6.89 -5.35 14.33
C ASN A 91 6.37 -5.43 12.89
N GLY A 92 5.28 -4.73 12.56
CA GLY A 92 4.74 -4.77 11.20
C GLY A 92 3.24 -4.73 11.06
N VAL A 93 2.80 -5.07 9.86
CA VAL A 93 1.41 -5.25 9.46
C VAL A 93 1.22 -6.71 9.06
N PHE A 94 0.24 -7.36 9.70
CA PHE A 94 -0.06 -8.78 9.54
C PHE A 94 -1.52 -8.95 9.17
N GLN A 95 -1.83 -9.97 8.38
CA GLN A 95 -3.21 -10.42 8.22
C GLN A 95 -3.46 -11.60 9.16
N SER A 96 -4.43 -11.43 10.06
CA SER A 96 -4.82 -12.41 11.06
C SER A 96 -5.92 -13.36 10.58
N LYS A 97 -6.78 -12.91 9.65
CA LYS A 97 -7.86 -13.71 9.04
C LYS A 97 -7.91 -13.61 7.52
N ASP A 98 -8.27 -14.70 6.87
CA ASP A 98 -8.55 -14.73 5.43
C ASP A 98 -9.88 -14.02 5.10
N ASP A 99 -10.21 -13.95 3.82
CA ASP A 99 -11.44 -13.30 3.34
C ASP A 99 -12.71 -14.08 3.75
N ASP A 100 -12.61 -15.33 4.23
CA ASP A 100 -13.71 -16.13 4.78
C ASP A 100 -13.80 -16.03 6.32
N GLY A 101 -12.95 -15.20 6.95
CA GLY A 101 -12.89 -15.02 8.39
C GLY A 101 -12.18 -16.16 9.15
N LYS A 102 -11.53 -17.10 8.45
CA LYS A 102 -10.71 -18.14 9.09
C LYS A 102 -9.39 -17.53 9.53
N LEU A 103 -8.95 -17.90 10.73
CA LEU A 103 -7.64 -17.52 11.22
C LEU A 103 -6.56 -18.12 10.33
N PHE A 104 -5.53 -17.34 10.03
CA PHE A 104 -4.33 -17.88 9.44
C PHE A 104 -3.50 -18.58 10.52
N ASP A 105 -3.20 -19.87 10.33
CA ASP A 105 -2.27 -20.64 11.19
C ASP A 105 -0.85 -20.02 11.18
N HIS A 106 -0.52 -19.26 10.13
CA HIS A 106 0.72 -18.51 9.98
C HIS A 106 0.38 -17.06 9.68
N SER A 107 0.86 -16.12 10.49
CA SER A 107 0.64 -14.68 10.24
C SER A 107 1.15 -14.31 8.84
N CYS A 108 0.24 -14.01 7.92
CA CYS A 108 0.60 -13.50 6.59
C CYS A 108 1.21 -12.10 6.79
N ILE A 109 2.53 -12.01 6.77
CA ILE A 109 3.26 -10.75 6.99
C ILE A 109 3.21 -9.92 5.71
N TYR A 110 2.49 -8.80 5.76
CA TYR A 110 2.40 -7.84 4.66
C TYR A 110 3.59 -6.87 4.66
N LEU A 111 4.00 -6.42 5.85
CA LEU A 111 5.12 -5.51 6.03
C LEU A 111 5.83 -5.82 7.33
N ASN A 112 7.15 -6.04 7.28
CA ASN A 112 7.99 -6.24 8.47
C ASN A 112 8.58 -4.90 8.93
N LEU A 113 8.54 -4.63 10.23
CA LEU A 113 9.07 -3.41 10.86
C LEU A 113 10.01 -3.74 12.03
N PRO A 114 10.98 -2.87 12.36
CA PRO A 114 11.31 -1.62 11.66
C PRO A 114 11.83 -1.87 10.23
N HIS A 115 11.55 -0.92 9.32
CA HIS A 115 11.98 -1.04 7.92
C HIS A 115 13.49 -1.19 7.82
N LYS A 116 13.93 -2.08 6.94
CA LYS A 116 15.33 -2.26 6.57
C LYS A 116 15.41 -2.42 5.06
N GLU A 117 16.19 -1.56 4.42
CA GLU A 117 16.49 -1.66 2.99
C GLU A 117 17.05 -3.05 2.65
N GLY A 118 16.47 -3.71 1.65
CA GLY A 118 16.80 -5.07 1.25
C GLY A 118 16.42 -6.14 2.28
N GLY A 119 15.65 -5.79 3.31
CA GLY A 119 15.12 -6.74 4.28
C GLY A 119 14.21 -7.77 3.62
N LYS A 120 14.37 -9.05 3.99
CA LYS A 120 13.65 -10.18 3.37
C LYS A 120 12.94 -11.02 4.41
N TRP A 121 11.77 -11.54 4.06
CA TRP A 121 11.03 -12.53 4.84
C TRP A 121 10.23 -13.43 3.91
N THR A 122 9.77 -14.58 4.40
CA THR A 122 8.93 -15.49 3.64
C THR A 122 7.49 -15.39 4.09
N ASN A 123 6.59 -15.60 3.13
CA ASN A 123 5.21 -15.95 3.41
C ASN A 123 5.01 -17.41 2.98
N ASP A 124 5.26 -18.32 3.91
CA ASP A 124 5.26 -19.77 3.65
C ASP A 124 3.91 -20.26 3.15
N LYS A 125 2.81 -19.60 3.57
CA LYS A 125 1.45 -19.94 3.12
C LYS A 125 1.26 -19.81 1.62
N PHE A 126 1.87 -18.78 1.03
CA PHE A 126 1.81 -18.52 -0.41
C PHE A 126 3.07 -18.98 -1.15
N GLY A 127 4.07 -19.51 -0.44
CA GLY A 127 5.36 -19.87 -1.01
C GLY A 127 6.04 -18.65 -1.64
N GLU A 128 6.01 -17.51 -0.95
CA GLU A 128 6.55 -16.25 -1.45
C GLU A 128 7.73 -15.75 -0.62
N THR A 129 8.66 -15.06 -1.27
CA THR A 129 9.69 -14.24 -0.64
C THR A 129 9.35 -12.77 -0.86
N LEU A 130 9.28 -12.02 0.23
CA LEU A 130 9.06 -10.58 0.21
C LEU A 130 10.38 -9.86 0.42
N THR A 131 10.61 -8.76 -0.28
CA THR A 131 11.79 -7.89 -0.10
C THR A 131 11.37 -6.43 -0.02
N ALA A 132 11.80 -5.73 1.02
CA ALA A 132 11.51 -4.31 1.23
C ALA A 132 12.60 -3.38 0.66
N TYR A 133 12.18 -2.24 0.12
CA TYR A 133 13.03 -1.19 -0.44
C TYR A 133 12.47 0.20 -0.11
N GLY A 134 13.28 1.24 -0.33
CA GLY A 134 12.94 2.64 -0.12
C GLY A 134 13.32 3.15 1.28
N PRO A 135 12.70 4.26 1.75
CA PRO A 135 11.50 4.88 1.21
C PRO A 135 11.69 5.62 -0.13
N GLU A 136 10.61 5.72 -0.92
CA GLU A 136 10.57 6.44 -2.20
C GLU A 136 9.26 7.25 -2.38
N ASN A 137 9.27 8.26 -3.25
CA ASN A 137 8.08 9.05 -3.57
C ASN A 137 7.18 8.31 -4.55
N VAL A 138 5.89 8.19 -4.22
CA VAL A 138 4.87 7.52 -5.02
C VAL A 138 3.72 8.49 -5.26
N LYS A 139 3.45 8.77 -6.53
CA LYS A 139 2.33 9.61 -6.95
C LYS A 139 1.15 8.74 -7.38
N VAL A 140 -0.01 8.98 -6.78
CA VAL A 140 -1.30 8.34 -7.09
C VAL A 140 -2.39 9.40 -7.13
N PRO A 141 -3.63 9.09 -7.56
CA PRO A 141 -4.68 10.12 -7.59
C PRO A 141 -5.00 10.73 -6.21
N ALA A 142 -4.81 9.98 -5.12
CA ALA A 142 -4.98 10.50 -3.76
C ALA A 142 -3.89 11.50 -3.32
N GLY A 143 -2.80 11.65 -4.06
CA GLY A 143 -1.69 12.56 -3.74
C GLY A 143 -0.31 11.93 -3.94
N GLU A 144 0.69 12.54 -3.32
CA GLU A 144 2.08 12.08 -3.32
C GLU A 144 2.44 11.58 -1.91
N PHE A 145 3.03 10.39 -1.84
CA PHE A 145 3.34 9.71 -0.58
C PHE A 145 4.79 9.26 -0.57
N VAL A 146 5.43 9.32 0.60
CA VAL A 146 6.70 8.64 0.86
C VAL A 146 6.36 7.23 1.34
N ALA A 147 6.75 6.20 0.59
CA ALA A 147 6.34 4.83 0.83
C ALA A 147 7.49 3.82 0.86
N ILE A 148 7.32 2.76 1.65
CA ILE A 148 8.16 1.55 1.57
C ILE A 148 7.61 0.67 0.46
N ARG A 149 8.49 0.25 -0.45
CA ARG A 149 8.15 -0.67 -1.53
C ARG A 149 8.43 -2.11 -1.10
N VAL A 150 7.48 -3.01 -1.26
CA VAL A 150 7.63 -4.44 -0.94
C VAL A 150 7.35 -5.26 -2.19
N GLU A 151 8.36 -5.95 -2.69
CA GLU A 151 8.24 -6.87 -3.83
C GLU A 151 7.94 -8.28 -3.35
N HIS A 152 6.94 -8.92 -3.94
CA HIS A 152 6.65 -10.34 -3.73
C HIS A 152 7.22 -11.14 -4.90
N ARG A 153 7.88 -12.27 -4.60
CA ARG A 153 8.33 -13.25 -5.59
C ARG A 153 7.98 -14.65 -5.14
N LYS A 154 7.86 -15.57 -6.08
CA LYS A 154 7.80 -17.00 -5.74
C LYS A 154 9.10 -17.42 -5.07
N GLN A 155 8.99 -18.25 -4.03
CA GLN A 155 10.14 -18.74 -3.29
C GLN A 155 11.07 -19.53 -4.20
N GLY A 156 12.38 -19.34 -4.03
CA GLY A 156 13.41 -19.97 -4.85
C GLY A 156 13.67 -19.28 -6.19
N ASP A 157 12.88 -18.26 -6.55
CA ASP A 157 12.99 -17.57 -7.83
C ASP A 157 13.35 -16.09 -7.69
N ALA A 158 14.59 -15.83 -7.27
CA ALA A 158 15.08 -14.47 -7.06
C ALA A 158 15.35 -13.68 -8.35
N LYS A 159 15.25 -14.33 -9.53
CA LYS A 159 15.61 -13.72 -10.82
C LYS A 159 14.41 -13.32 -11.67
N THR A 160 13.20 -13.69 -11.29
CA THR A 160 11.99 -13.27 -11.99
C THR A 160 11.48 -11.92 -11.51
N GLU A 161 10.69 -11.29 -12.39
CA GLU A 161 9.91 -10.12 -12.06
C GLU A 161 9.00 -10.42 -10.85
N PRO A 162 8.79 -9.44 -9.94
CA PRO A 162 7.85 -9.60 -8.84
C PRO A 162 6.46 -10.04 -9.32
N THR A 163 5.85 -11.00 -8.62
CA THR A 163 4.45 -11.39 -8.88
C THR A 163 3.50 -10.24 -8.56
N CYS A 164 3.84 -9.46 -7.55
CA CYS A 164 3.23 -8.18 -7.26
C CYS A 164 4.19 -7.29 -6.46
N THR A 165 3.93 -5.99 -6.44
CA THR A 165 4.67 -5.02 -5.62
C THR A 165 3.69 -4.12 -4.89
N TYR A 166 3.91 -3.88 -3.61
CA TYR A 166 3.10 -3.02 -2.75
C TYR A 166 3.90 -1.79 -2.34
N TRP A 167 3.21 -0.66 -2.15
CA TRP A 167 3.80 0.56 -1.60
C TRP A 167 3.04 0.99 -0.36
N TYR A 168 3.71 1.02 0.79
CA TYR A 168 3.13 1.35 2.10
C TYR A 168 3.52 2.75 2.55
N ALA A 169 2.54 3.62 2.72
CA ALA A 169 2.70 4.94 3.30
C ALA A 169 2.36 4.96 4.79
N PRO A 170 3.11 5.73 5.60
CA PRO A 170 2.78 6.03 7.00
C PRO A 170 1.33 6.40 7.24
N LYS A 171 0.68 5.78 8.21
CA LYS A 171 -0.70 6.03 8.70
C LYS A 171 -1.81 5.87 7.65
N VAL A 172 -1.45 5.47 6.43
CA VAL A 172 -2.34 5.38 5.27
C VAL A 172 -2.39 3.93 4.75
N GLY A 173 -1.31 3.17 4.89
CA GLY A 173 -1.25 1.80 4.39
C GLY A 173 -0.85 1.74 2.92
N ILE A 174 -1.44 0.78 2.19
CA ILE A 174 -1.08 0.54 0.80
C ILE A 174 -1.57 1.72 -0.05
N VAL A 175 -0.70 2.43 -0.74
CA VAL A 175 -1.11 3.51 -1.67
C VAL A 175 -1.14 3.02 -3.12
N LYS A 176 -0.39 1.96 -3.42
CA LYS A 176 -0.28 1.36 -4.75
C LYS A 176 0.02 -0.13 -4.64
N ILE A 177 -0.53 -0.91 -5.58
CA ILE A 177 -0.17 -2.29 -5.87
C ILE A 177 0.10 -2.38 -7.37
N SER A 178 1.21 -3.00 -7.77
CA SER A 178 1.49 -3.35 -9.16
C SER A 178 1.36 -4.86 -9.34
N LEU A 179 0.67 -5.27 -10.39
CA LEU A 179 0.35 -6.64 -10.79
C LEU A 179 0.83 -6.89 -12.23
N GLY A 180 2.08 -6.50 -12.52
CA GLY A 180 2.62 -6.54 -13.88
C GLY A 180 2.04 -5.41 -14.75
N LYS A 181 1.12 -5.75 -15.65
CA LYS A 181 0.50 -4.79 -16.59
C LYS A 181 -0.64 -3.96 -15.98
N SER A 182 -1.09 -4.33 -14.79
CA SER A 182 -2.20 -3.67 -14.11
C SER A 182 -1.73 -3.12 -12.76
N GLU A 183 -2.39 -2.07 -12.30
CA GLU A 183 -2.10 -1.42 -11.02
C GLU A 183 -3.39 -1.19 -10.23
N ILE A 184 -3.34 -1.34 -8.91
CA ILE A 184 -4.40 -0.89 -8.02
C ILE A 184 -3.84 0.34 -7.31
N VAL A 185 -4.45 1.51 -7.52
CA VAL A 185 -3.95 2.78 -6.95
C VAL A 185 -4.98 3.40 -6.03
N MET A 186 -4.50 4.05 -4.97
CA MET A 186 -5.36 4.79 -4.07
C MET A 186 -5.89 6.04 -4.76
N LYS A 187 -7.21 6.08 -4.94
CA LYS A 187 -7.94 7.20 -5.52
C LYS A 187 -8.15 8.31 -4.51
N SER A 188 -8.52 7.96 -3.28
CA SER A 188 -8.73 8.91 -2.19
C SER A 188 -8.48 8.27 -0.83
N PHE A 189 -8.17 9.12 0.15
CA PHE A 189 -8.08 8.78 1.56
C PHE A 189 -8.77 9.88 2.38
N THR A 190 -9.67 9.48 3.27
CA THR A 190 -10.42 10.36 4.16
C THR A 190 -10.15 9.92 5.59
N PRO A 191 -9.42 10.72 6.39
CA PRO A 191 -9.19 10.39 7.80
C PRO A 191 -10.49 10.35 8.60
N GLY A 192 -10.58 9.38 9.52
CA GLY A 192 -11.63 9.30 10.52
C GLY A 192 -11.55 10.45 11.53
N LYS A 193 -12.68 10.71 12.21
CA LYS A 193 -12.70 11.67 13.32
C LYS A 193 -12.05 11.04 14.55
N LYS A 194 -11.16 11.79 15.19
CA LYS A 194 -10.58 11.43 16.49
C LYS A 194 -11.51 11.77 17.63
#